data_AF-A0A1G1KLD5-F1
#
_entry.id   AF-A0A1G1KLD5-F1
#
_cell.length_a   1.000
_cell.length_b   1.000
_cell.length_c   1.000
_cell.angle_alpha   90.00
_cell.angle_beta   90.00
_cell.angle_gamma   90.00
#
_symmetry.space_group_name_H-M   'P 1'
#
loop_
_entity.id
_entity.type
_entity.pdbx_description
1 polymer ?
#
loop_
_entity_poly.entity_id
_entity_poly.type
_entity_poly.pdbx_seq_one_letter_code
_entity_poly.pdbx_strand_id
1 'polypeptide(L)'
;MSAFDIREKFIGFIKTASTANKEELKSLRRMVVAVVETIGAKNFVTLTADILKKDLYIEGCNDMRQPLKRIFTISLEELRQDLSNDIYAGLGEHPIHLLSIDHRDNIERLAALNSSLEKTDGISNEDLWDIRDKFNSYRIELELHIKKEEEVLFPLLEAQGMSEHPDSLKKEHKEFKEILTETSGVFTDAAAKRLCPKSESFTKFIKEFIPAISNHIFRETHIFYPAALEFITDKGQWNDVKKGFGLIQIK
;
A
#
# COMPACT_ATOMS: atom_id res chain seq x y z
N MET A 1 21.54 0.95 -20.77
CA MET A 1 22.10 0.35 -19.54
C MET A 1 21.95 -1.15 -19.67
N SER A 2 22.98 -1.93 -19.31
CA SER A 2 22.85 -3.39 -19.27
C SER A 2 22.02 -3.84 -18.05
N ALA A 3 21.51 -5.07 -18.06
CA ALA A 3 20.82 -5.66 -16.90
C ALA A 3 21.72 -5.71 -15.65
N PHE A 4 23.03 -5.89 -15.85
CA PHE A 4 24.04 -5.83 -14.79
C PHE A 4 24.13 -4.42 -14.16
N ASP A 5 24.15 -3.37 -14.98
CA ASP A 5 24.22 -1.98 -14.49
C ASP A 5 22.98 -1.59 -13.66
N ILE A 6 21.79 -2.07 -14.06
CA ILE A 6 20.54 -1.81 -13.35
C ILE A 6 20.55 -2.48 -11.97
N ARG A 7 21.00 -3.75 -11.91
CA ARG A 7 21.12 -4.51 -10.66
C ARG A 7 22.05 -3.82 -9.67
N GLU A 8 23.26 -3.46 -10.08
CA GLU A 8 24.22 -2.79 -9.21
C GLU A 8 23.73 -1.41 -8.76
N LYS A 9 23.09 -0.66 -9.66
CA LYS A 9 22.46 0.62 -9.33
C LYS A 9 21.37 0.46 -8.27
N PHE A 10 20.49 -0.53 -8.40
CA PHE A 10 19.41 -0.77 -7.44
C PHE A 10 19.93 -1.26 -6.08
N ILE A 11 20.95 -2.13 -6.07
CA ILE A 11 21.68 -2.50 -4.84
C ILE A 11 22.27 -1.26 -4.18
N GLY A 12 22.85 -0.34 -4.97
CA GLY A 12 23.34 0.95 -4.50
C GLY A 12 22.24 1.77 -3.81
N PHE A 13 21.05 1.85 -4.39
CA PHE A 13 19.90 2.54 -3.77
C PHE A 13 19.51 1.92 -2.42
N ILE A 14 19.46 0.59 -2.33
CA ILE A 14 19.19 -0.13 -1.08
C ILE A 14 20.27 0.18 -0.04
N LYS A 15 21.55 0.21 -0.42
CA LYS A 15 22.65 0.59 0.50
C LYS A 15 22.45 2.00 1.04
N THR A 16 22.25 2.99 0.17
CA THR A 16 22.03 4.39 0.55
C THR A 16 20.81 4.56 1.46
N ALA A 17 19.73 3.81 1.21
CA ALA A 17 18.53 3.87 2.03
C ALA A 17 18.75 3.49 3.49
N SER A 18 19.85 2.79 3.84
CA SER A 18 20.18 2.40 5.22
C SER A 18 20.52 3.58 6.13
N THR A 19 20.97 4.70 5.59
CA THR A 19 21.32 5.91 6.36
C THR A 19 20.62 7.16 5.87
N ALA A 20 19.83 7.06 4.80
CA ALA A 20 19.16 8.19 4.16
C ALA A 20 18.16 8.91 5.08
N ASN A 21 18.20 10.24 5.07
CA ASN A 21 17.18 11.11 5.66
C ASN A 21 15.92 11.17 4.78
N LYS A 22 14.89 11.92 5.22
CA LYS A 22 13.59 11.99 4.52
C LYS A 22 13.70 12.49 3.06
N GLU A 23 14.50 13.51 2.80
CA GLU A 23 14.67 14.08 1.46
C GLU A 23 15.48 13.14 0.54
N GLU A 24 16.48 12.47 1.10
CA GLU A 24 17.23 11.44 0.39
C GLU A 24 16.34 10.25 0.03
N LEU A 25 15.49 9.77 0.94
CA LEU A 25 14.51 8.71 0.65
C LEU A 25 13.51 9.14 -0.43
N LYS A 26 13.06 10.39 -0.42
CA LYS A 26 12.19 10.95 -1.47
C LYS A 26 12.88 10.96 -2.83
N SER A 27 14.17 11.33 -2.87
CA SER A 27 14.99 11.27 -4.09
C SER A 27 15.17 9.83 -4.58
N LEU A 28 15.53 8.90 -3.69
CA LEU A 28 15.65 7.47 -4.01
C LEU A 28 14.34 6.88 -4.54
N ARG A 29 13.19 7.24 -3.96
CA ARG A 29 11.88 6.81 -4.43
C ARG A 29 11.63 7.22 -5.88
N ARG A 30 11.90 8.48 -6.23
CA ARG A 30 11.78 8.98 -7.61
C ARG A 30 12.72 8.24 -8.56
N MET A 31 13.95 7.96 -8.12
CA MET A 31 14.89 7.19 -8.93
C MET A 31 14.42 5.75 -9.15
N VAL A 32 13.80 5.11 -8.16
CA VAL A 32 13.23 3.77 -8.32
C VAL A 32 12.07 3.77 -9.31
N VAL A 33 11.14 4.74 -9.21
CA VAL A 33 10.05 4.88 -10.19
C VAL A 33 10.60 5.09 -11.60
N ALA A 34 11.60 5.96 -11.79
CA ALA A 34 12.23 6.15 -13.08
C ALA A 34 12.92 4.87 -13.60
N VAL A 35 13.48 4.03 -12.72
CA VAL A 35 14.03 2.72 -13.11
C VAL A 35 12.91 1.78 -13.56
N VAL A 36 11.78 1.72 -12.84
CA VAL A 36 10.59 0.95 -13.21
C VAL A 36 10.12 1.34 -14.62
N GLU A 37 9.95 2.63 -14.87
CA GLU A 37 9.55 3.16 -16.19
C GLU A 37 10.55 2.84 -17.30
N THR A 38 11.85 2.83 -16.97
CA THR A 38 12.92 2.57 -17.94
C THR A 38 12.99 1.10 -18.35
N ILE A 39 12.81 0.19 -17.40
CA ILE A 39 13.08 -1.24 -17.61
C ILE A 39 11.82 -2.09 -17.74
N GLY A 40 10.64 -1.52 -17.43
CA GLY A 40 9.38 -2.25 -17.30
C GLY A 40 9.19 -2.78 -15.89
N ALA A 41 7.97 -2.70 -15.39
CA ALA A 41 7.63 -3.08 -14.02
C ALA A 41 7.75 -4.58 -13.77
N LYS A 42 7.43 -5.42 -14.76
CA LYS A 42 7.66 -6.87 -14.72
C LYS A 42 9.13 -7.17 -14.50
N ASN A 43 10.00 -6.55 -15.30
CA ASN A 43 11.45 -6.75 -15.16
C ASN A 43 11.96 -6.25 -13.80
N PHE A 44 11.43 -5.12 -13.31
CA PHE A 44 11.78 -4.60 -12.00
C PHE A 44 11.38 -5.54 -10.86
N VAL A 45 10.16 -6.09 -10.85
CA VAL A 45 9.72 -6.99 -9.78
C VAL A 45 10.44 -8.33 -9.84
N THR A 46 10.73 -8.86 -11.04
CA THR A 46 11.56 -10.07 -11.20
C THR A 46 12.98 -9.85 -10.71
N LEU A 47 13.62 -8.74 -11.09
CA LEU A 47 14.95 -8.37 -10.61
C LEU A 47 14.97 -8.20 -9.08
N THR A 48 13.96 -7.55 -8.52
CA THR A 48 13.85 -7.33 -7.07
C THR A 48 13.65 -8.65 -6.34
N ALA A 49 12.79 -9.54 -6.84
CA ALA A 49 12.61 -10.88 -6.30
C ALA A 49 13.94 -11.66 -6.31
N ASP A 50 14.70 -11.60 -7.41
CA ASP A 50 16.00 -12.26 -7.53
C ASP A 50 17.05 -11.68 -6.58
N ILE A 51 17.06 -10.36 -6.35
CA ILE A 51 17.92 -9.72 -5.34
C ILE A 51 17.56 -10.18 -3.92
N LEU A 52 16.28 -10.46 -3.66
CA LEU A 52 15.78 -10.86 -2.35
C LEU A 52 15.88 -12.37 -2.07
N LYS A 53 16.17 -13.20 -3.09
CA LYS A 53 16.48 -14.64 -2.99
C LYS A 53 17.88 -14.84 -2.36
N LYS A 54 17.98 -14.50 -1.08
CA LYS A 54 18.93 -14.84 0.01
C LYS A 54 20.45 -15.06 -0.22
N ASP A 55 21.01 -15.04 -1.42
CA ASP A 55 22.45 -15.26 -1.64
C ASP A 55 23.24 -13.95 -1.85
N LEU A 56 22.61 -12.82 -1.57
CA LEU A 56 23.16 -11.49 -1.83
C LEU A 56 23.51 -10.81 -0.50
N TYR A 57 24.78 -10.85 -0.15
CA TYR A 57 25.32 -10.22 1.06
C TYR A 57 25.72 -8.77 0.76
N ILE A 58 25.25 -7.84 1.59
CA ILE A 58 25.75 -6.48 1.67
C ILE A 58 26.46 -6.32 3.02
N GLU A 59 27.73 -5.92 2.98
CA GLU A 59 28.50 -5.64 4.18
C GLU A 59 27.77 -4.63 5.09
N GLY A 60 27.56 -5.00 6.35
CA GLY A 60 26.86 -4.17 7.35
C GLY A 60 25.32 -4.20 7.28
N CYS A 61 24.72 -5.04 6.42
CA CYS A 61 23.26 -5.16 6.32
C CYS A 61 22.79 -6.61 6.54
N ASN A 62 22.16 -6.87 7.69
CA ASN A 62 21.69 -8.22 8.05
C ASN A 62 20.38 -8.63 7.34
N ASP A 63 19.57 -7.66 6.88
CA ASP A 63 18.38 -7.91 6.06
C ASP A 63 18.09 -6.71 5.15
N MET A 64 18.35 -6.88 3.85
CA MET A 64 18.12 -5.83 2.84
C MET A 64 16.65 -5.42 2.68
N ARG A 65 15.70 -6.21 3.18
CA ARG A 65 14.28 -5.86 3.13
C ARG A 65 13.99 -4.59 3.93
N GLN A 66 14.75 -4.34 5.00
CA GLN A 66 14.58 -3.16 5.85
C GLN A 66 14.92 -1.86 5.10
N PRO A 67 16.13 -1.67 4.56
CA PRO A 67 16.43 -0.48 3.77
C PRO A 67 15.62 -0.39 2.46
N LEU A 68 15.28 -1.52 1.83
CA LEU A 68 14.38 -1.51 0.67
C LEU A 68 13.00 -0.92 1.02
N LYS A 69 12.39 -1.35 2.13
CA LYS A 69 11.11 -0.79 2.60
C LYS A 69 11.19 0.70 2.87
N ARG A 70 12.33 1.20 3.37
CA ARG A 70 12.54 2.65 3.63
C ARG A 70 12.47 3.51 2.37
N ILE A 71 12.92 3.01 1.21
CA ILE A 71 12.83 3.76 -0.05
C ILE A 71 11.37 4.15 -0.33
N PHE A 72 10.44 3.26 0.00
CA PHE A 72 9.01 3.47 -0.24
C PHE A 72 8.28 4.23 0.87
N THR A 73 8.99 4.75 1.89
CA THR A 73 8.37 5.53 2.97
C THR A 73 7.81 6.87 2.47
N ILE A 74 6.50 7.01 2.40
CA ILE A 74 5.79 8.22 1.98
C ILE A 74 4.79 8.64 3.06
N SER A 75 4.64 9.95 3.27
CA SER A 75 3.59 10.45 4.17
C SER A 75 2.20 10.40 3.52
N LEU A 76 1.14 10.36 4.33
CA LEU A 76 -0.25 10.38 3.84
C LEU A 76 -0.51 11.56 2.90
N GLU A 77 -0.02 12.75 3.24
CA GLU A 77 -0.20 13.95 2.41
C GLU A 77 0.58 13.88 1.09
N GLU A 78 1.83 13.37 1.13
CA GLU A 78 2.59 13.17 -0.11
C GLU A 78 1.93 12.12 -1.02
N LEU A 79 1.37 11.05 -0.45
CA LEU A 79 0.63 10.06 -1.22
C LEU A 79 -0.66 10.65 -1.80
N ARG A 80 -1.41 11.41 -1.01
CA ARG A 80 -2.62 12.08 -1.46
C ARG A 80 -2.33 13.00 -2.65
N GLN A 81 -1.24 13.77 -2.58
CA GLN A 81 -0.79 14.61 -3.69
C GLN A 81 -0.38 13.76 -4.91
N ASP A 82 0.35 12.67 -4.69
CA ASP A 82 0.78 11.75 -5.75
C ASP A 82 -0.41 11.12 -6.50
N LEU A 83 -1.44 10.67 -5.75
CA LEU A 83 -2.65 10.08 -6.30
C LEU A 83 -3.65 11.10 -6.90
N SER A 84 -3.46 12.40 -6.67
CA SER A 84 -4.30 13.44 -7.27
C SER A 84 -4.23 13.45 -8.81
N ASN A 85 -3.10 12.98 -9.35
CA ASN A 85 -2.96 12.69 -10.77
C ASN A 85 -3.31 11.22 -11.02
N ASP A 86 -4.47 10.98 -11.59
CA ASP A 86 -4.90 9.63 -11.95
C ASP A 86 -4.13 9.12 -13.19
N ILE A 87 -3.00 8.45 -12.95
CA ILE A 87 -2.15 7.88 -14.00
C ILE A 87 -2.83 6.71 -14.75
N TYR A 88 -3.96 6.19 -14.24
CA TYR A 88 -4.70 5.09 -14.83
C TYR A 88 -6.02 5.52 -15.50
N ALA A 89 -6.36 6.81 -15.48
CA ALA A 89 -7.60 7.35 -16.05
C ALA A 89 -7.83 6.92 -17.52
N GLY A 90 -6.76 6.79 -18.29
CA GLY A 90 -6.81 6.36 -19.69
C GLY A 90 -7.27 4.91 -19.90
N LEU A 91 -7.35 4.09 -18.86
CA LEU A 91 -7.77 2.70 -18.95
C LEU A 91 -9.30 2.50 -18.87
N GLY A 92 -10.08 3.55 -18.61
CA GLY A 92 -11.55 3.46 -18.57
C GLY A 92 -12.05 2.42 -17.54
N GLU A 93 -12.92 1.50 -17.91
CA GLU A 93 -13.44 0.50 -16.94
C GLU A 93 -12.51 -0.71 -16.70
N HIS A 94 -11.21 -0.55 -16.95
CA HIS A 94 -10.22 -1.60 -16.70
C HIS A 94 -10.09 -1.88 -15.19
N PRO A 95 -9.95 -3.15 -14.75
CA PRO A 95 -9.83 -3.49 -13.33
C PRO A 95 -8.77 -2.71 -12.56
N ILE A 96 -7.59 -2.49 -13.14
CA ILE A 96 -6.52 -1.68 -12.52
C ILE A 96 -6.96 -0.22 -12.27
N HIS A 97 -7.71 0.39 -13.19
CA HIS A 97 -8.22 1.74 -12.96
C HIS A 97 -9.28 1.74 -11.85
N LEU A 98 -10.13 0.71 -11.77
CA LEU A 98 -11.09 0.56 -10.67
C LEU A 98 -10.39 0.46 -9.30
N LEU A 99 -9.31 -0.32 -9.18
CA LEU A 99 -8.52 -0.37 -7.95
C LEU A 99 -7.82 0.97 -7.65
N SER A 100 -7.35 1.68 -8.67
CA SER A 100 -6.76 3.00 -8.48
C SER A 100 -7.78 4.06 -8.02
N ILE A 101 -9.05 3.92 -8.40
CA ILE A 101 -10.15 4.74 -7.87
C ILE A 101 -10.35 4.41 -6.39
N ASP A 102 -10.40 3.12 -6.03
CA ASP A 102 -10.50 2.68 -4.63
C ASP A 102 -9.36 3.29 -3.78
N HIS A 103 -8.12 3.31 -4.30
CA HIS A 103 -6.98 3.96 -3.62
C HIS A 103 -7.20 5.44 -3.33
N ARG A 104 -7.62 6.22 -4.34
CA ARG A 104 -7.88 7.65 -4.15
C ARG A 104 -8.96 7.89 -3.11
N ASP A 105 -10.08 7.18 -3.25
CA ASP A 105 -11.23 7.36 -2.36
C ASP A 105 -10.88 6.94 -0.93
N ASN A 106 -10.15 5.83 -0.74
CA ASN A 106 -9.69 5.38 0.57
C ASN A 106 -8.69 6.34 1.21
N ILE A 107 -7.77 6.93 0.43
CA ILE A 107 -6.82 7.92 0.96
C ILE A 107 -7.50 9.22 1.37
N GLU A 108 -8.50 9.69 0.61
CA GLU A 108 -9.30 10.86 1.01
C GLU A 108 -10.10 10.57 2.31
N ARG A 109 -10.70 9.39 2.44
CA ARG A 109 -11.37 8.94 3.67
C ARG A 109 -10.40 8.89 4.85
N LEU A 110 -9.22 8.33 4.64
CA LEU A 110 -8.19 8.22 5.67
C LEU A 110 -7.66 9.59 6.10
N ALA A 111 -7.48 10.52 5.16
CA ALA A 111 -7.08 11.89 5.45
C ALA A 111 -8.14 12.60 6.31
N ALA A 112 -9.42 12.50 5.93
CA ALA A 112 -10.52 13.08 6.70
C ALA A 112 -10.64 12.48 8.11
N LEU A 113 -10.44 11.16 8.25
CA LEU A 113 -10.39 10.47 9.53
C LEU A 113 -9.19 10.95 10.36
N ASN A 114 -7.99 10.99 9.79
CA ASN A 114 -6.77 11.42 10.48
C ASN A 114 -6.91 12.86 11.00
N SER A 115 -7.42 13.78 10.19
CA SER A 115 -7.68 15.16 10.64
C SER A 115 -8.72 15.25 11.77
N SER A 116 -9.65 14.29 11.86
CA SER A 116 -10.61 14.24 12.96
C SER A 116 -9.97 13.70 14.24
N LEU A 117 -9.04 12.75 14.11
CA LEU A 117 -8.27 12.19 15.24
C LEU A 117 -7.24 13.17 15.82
N GLU A 118 -6.70 14.09 14.99
CA GLU A 118 -5.76 15.13 15.41
C GLU A 118 -6.39 16.23 16.27
N LYS A 119 -7.72 16.33 16.32
CA LYS A 119 -8.42 17.27 17.22
C LYS A 119 -8.35 16.74 18.65
N THR A 120 -7.27 17.06 19.35
CA THR A 120 -6.94 16.44 20.66
C THR A 120 -7.66 17.03 21.87
N ASP A 121 -8.27 18.21 21.74
CA ASP A 121 -8.88 18.94 22.87
C ASP A 121 -10.40 19.06 22.72
N GLY A 122 -11.13 18.64 23.76
CA GLY A 122 -12.56 18.92 23.89
C GLY A 122 -13.48 18.14 22.95
N ILE A 123 -13.07 16.94 22.50
CA ILE A 123 -13.90 16.05 21.69
C ILE A 123 -15.28 15.86 22.35
N SER A 124 -16.33 16.29 21.65
CA SER A 124 -17.71 16.08 22.08
C SER A 124 -18.14 14.63 21.82
N ASN A 125 -19.29 14.23 22.33
CA ASN A 125 -19.83 12.91 21.98
C ASN A 125 -20.13 12.83 20.47
N GLU A 126 -20.64 13.90 19.88
CA GLU A 126 -20.94 14.00 18.45
C GLU A 126 -19.67 13.80 17.59
N ASP A 127 -18.54 14.38 18.00
CA ASP A 127 -17.24 14.16 17.34
C ASP A 127 -16.81 12.69 17.38
N LEU A 128 -17.11 11.96 18.47
CA LEU A 128 -16.81 10.53 18.58
C LEU A 128 -17.65 9.67 17.64
N TRP A 129 -18.94 9.99 17.48
CA TRP A 129 -19.80 9.31 16.52
C TRP A 129 -19.34 9.55 15.08
N ASP A 130 -18.96 10.77 14.75
CA ASP A 130 -18.40 11.11 13.43
C ASP A 130 -17.07 10.38 13.15
N ILE A 131 -16.16 10.33 14.13
CA ILE A 131 -14.91 9.54 14.01
C ILE A 131 -15.21 8.06 13.80
N ARG A 132 -16.17 7.50 14.56
CA ARG A 132 -16.60 6.11 14.42
C ARG A 132 -17.13 5.82 13.03
N ASP A 133 -18.00 6.67 12.52
CA ASP A 133 -18.64 6.47 11.21
C ASP A 133 -17.63 6.59 10.08
N LYS A 134 -16.72 7.58 10.16
CA LYS A 134 -15.58 7.70 9.23
C LYS A 134 -14.67 6.48 9.26
N PHE A 135 -14.33 5.99 10.46
CA PHE A 135 -13.52 4.79 10.63
C PHE A 135 -14.19 3.56 10.03
N ASN A 136 -15.48 3.33 10.32
CA ASN A 136 -16.23 2.21 9.79
C ASN A 136 -16.34 2.27 8.28
N SER A 137 -16.62 3.45 7.72
CA SER A 137 -16.65 3.65 6.27
C SER A 137 -15.29 3.33 5.64
N TYR A 138 -14.20 3.87 6.17
CA TYR A 138 -12.85 3.57 5.68
C TYR A 138 -12.52 2.07 5.76
N ARG A 139 -12.81 1.42 6.89
CA ARG A 139 -12.56 -0.01 7.10
C ARG A 139 -13.29 -0.88 6.08
N ILE A 140 -14.58 -0.61 5.86
CA ILE A 140 -15.43 -1.33 4.90
C ILE A 140 -14.85 -1.24 3.48
N GLU A 141 -14.56 -0.02 3.02
CA GLU A 141 -14.06 0.18 1.65
C GLU A 141 -12.66 -0.44 1.46
N LEU A 142 -11.79 -0.35 2.46
CA LEU A 142 -10.48 -1.01 2.41
C LEU A 142 -10.61 -2.54 2.42
N GLU A 143 -11.53 -3.12 3.21
CA GLU A 143 -11.77 -4.56 3.20
C GLU A 143 -12.29 -5.07 1.86
N LEU A 144 -13.18 -4.31 1.19
CA LEU A 144 -13.63 -4.63 -0.16
C LEU A 144 -12.47 -4.60 -1.16
N HIS A 145 -11.66 -3.55 -1.09
CA HIS A 145 -10.48 -3.40 -1.94
C HIS A 145 -9.52 -4.59 -1.78
N ILE A 146 -9.10 -4.90 -0.54
CA ILE A 146 -8.21 -6.01 -0.22
C ILE A 146 -8.77 -7.34 -0.74
N LYS A 147 -10.09 -7.57 -0.63
CA LYS A 147 -10.71 -8.79 -1.15
C LYS A 147 -10.66 -8.88 -2.68
N LYS A 148 -10.89 -7.79 -3.41
CA LYS A 148 -10.75 -7.76 -4.87
C LYS A 148 -9.34 -8.21 -5.26
N GLU A 149 -8.33 -7.74 -4.53
CA GLU A 149 -6.95 -8.11 -4.79
C GLU A 149 -6.66 -9.57 -4.39
N GLU A 150 -6.89 -9.94 -3.14
CA GLU A 150 -6.54 -11.26 -2.60
C GLU A 150 -7.32 -12.43 -3.22
N GLU A 151 -8.61 -12.23 -3.51
CA GLU A 151 -9.49 -13.29 -3.98
C GLU A 151 -9.55 -13.39 -5.52
N VAL A 152 -9.20 -12.32 -6.25
CA VAL A 152 -9.36 -12.26 -7.71
C VAL A 152 -8.06 -11.95 -8.43
N LEU A 153 -7.39 -10.84 -8.13
CA LEU A 153 -6.22 -10.40 -8.89
C LEU A 153 -4.96 -11.22 -8.56
N PHE A 154 -4.69 -11.43 -7.27
CA PHE A 154 -3.48 -12.11 -6.81
C PHE A 154 -3.39 -13.57 -7.30
N PRO A 155 -4.45 -14.40 -7.23
CA PRO A 155 -4.38 -15.78 -7.73
C PRO A 155 -4.03 -15.87 -9.22
N LEU A 156 -4.53 -14.92 -10.01
CA LEU A 156 -4.20 -14.84 -11.44
C LEU A 156 -2.72 -14.48 -11.64
N LEU A 157 -2.22 -13.47 -10.94
CA LEU A 157 -0.81 -13.05 -11.05
C LEU A 157 0.17 -14.13 -10.58
N GLU A 158 -0.17 -14.83 -9.52
CA GLU A 158 0.57 -16.00 -9.03
C GLU A 158 0.66 -17.09 -10.10
N ALA A 159 -0.45 -17.40 -10.77
CA ALA A 159 -0.47 -18.33 -11.89
C ALA A 159 0.34 -17.86 -13.11
N GLN A 160 0.54 -16.54 -13.27
CA GLN A 160 1.40 -15.94 -14.30
C GLN A 160 2.87 -15.79 -13.87
N GLY A 161 3.25 -16.29 -12.68
CA GLY A 161 4.63 -16.31 -12.20
C GLY A 161 5.06 -15.06 -11.40
N MET A 162 4.12 -14.23 -10.94
CA MET A 162 4.38 -13.10 -10.04
C MET A 162 3.88 -13.46 -8.63
N SER A 163 4.60 -14.33 -7.91
CA SER A 163 4.14 -14.81 -6.58
C SER A 163 4.76 -14.05 -5.40
N GLU A 164 6.02 -13.61 -5.50
CA GLU A 164 6.73 -13.00 -4.36
C GLU A 164 6.11 -11.68 -3.90
N HIS A 165 5.56 -10.89 -4.84
CA HIS A 165 4.95 -9.59 -4.52
C HIS A 165 3.56 -9.77 -3.85
N PRO A 166 2.60 -10.52 -4.41
CA PRO A 166 1.35 -10.85 -3.71
C PRO A 166 1.55 -11.46 -2.32
N ASP A 167 2.51 -12.37 -2.14
CA ASP A 167 2.81 -12.97 -0.84
C ASP A 167 3.25 -11.93 0.21
N SER A 168 3.97 -10.89 -0.23
CA SER A 168 4.35 -9.78 0.64
C SER A 168 3.15 -8.90 0.99
N LEU A 169 2.30 -8.56 0.01
CA LEU A 169 1.11 -7.72 0.21
C LEU A 169 0.09 -8.40 1.13
N LYS A 170 -0.17 -9.70 0.96
CA LYS A 170 -1.04 -10.50 1.85
C LYS A 170 -0.61 -10.46 3.32
N LYS A 171 0.70 -10.41 3.59
CA LYS A 171 1.23 -10.28 4.97
C LYS A 171 0.92 -8.91 5.55
N GLU A 172 1.11 -7.86 4.75
CA GLU A 172 0.77 -6.48 5.14
C GLU A 172 -0.75 -6.33 5.34
N HIS A 173 -1.57 -6.89 4.45
CA HIS A 173 -3.03 -6.91 4.61
C HIS A 173 -3.48 -7.60 5.90
N LYS A 174 -2.80 -8.67 6.32
CA LYS A 174 -3.08 -9.32 7.60
C LYS A 174 -2.81 -8.37 8.77
N GLU A 175 -1.65 -7.70 8.79
CA GLU A 175 -1.29 -6.70 9.81
C GLU A 175 -2.30 -5.54 9.82
N PHE A 176 -2.76 -5.09 8.65
CA PHE A 176 -3.79 -4.07 8.51
C PHE A 176 -5.12 -4.50 9.13
N LYS A 177 -5.59 -5.71 8.82
CA LYS A 177 -6.83 -6.28 9.37
C LYS A 177 -6.77 -6.41 10.90
N GLU A 178 -5.61 -6.77 11.46
CA GLU A 178 -5.38 -6.84 12.91
C GLU A 178 -5.52 -5.45 13.56
N ILE A 179 -4.84 -4.41 13.05
CA ILE A 179 -4.92 -3.05 13.60
C ILE A 179 -6.34 -2.47 13.46
N LEU A 180 -7.02 -2.73 12.33
CA LEU A 180 -8.40 -2.28 12.13
C LEU A 180 -9.37 -2.95 13.11
N THR A 181 -9.18 -4.23 13.40
CA THR A 181 -9.99 -4.97 14.38
C THR A 181 -9.80 -4.42 15.79
N GLU A 182 -8.54 -4.23 16.20
CA GLU A 182 -8.21 -3.63 17.50
C GLU A 182 -8.79 -2.22 17.63
N THR A 183 -8.68 -1.40 16.59
CA THR A 183 -9.24 -0.03 16.57
C THR A 183 -10.77 -0.05 16.59
N SER A 184 -11.41 -1.00 15.90
CA SER A 184 -12.87 -1.14 15.92
C SER A 184 -13.41 -1.46 17.31
N GLY A 185 -12.70 -2.26 18.11
CA GLY A 185 -13.11 -2.63 19.47
C GLY A 185 -13.21 -1.42 20.42
N VAL A 186 -12.46 -0.35 20.12
CA VAL A 186 -12.53 0.91 20.87
C VAL A 186 -13.92 1.54 20.80
N PHE A 187 -14.66 1.35 19.71
CA PHE A 187 -16.00 1.92 19.53
C PHE A 187 -17.14 1.08 20.15
N THR A 188 -16.87 -0.16 20.57
CA THR A 188 -17.88 -1.04 21.20
C THR A 188 -17.91 -0.91 22.73
N ASP A 189 -16.81 -0.47 23.33
CA ASP A 189 -16.68 -0.28 24.79
C ASP A 189 -17.26 1.08 25.24
N ALA A 190 -18.58 1.23 25.11
CA ALA A 190 -19.35 2.33 25.70
C ALA A 190 -19.29 2.41 27.25
N ALA A 191 -18.44 1.62 27.92
CA ALA A 191 -18.39 1.47 29.36
C ALA A 191 -16.97 1.61 29.95
N ALA A 192 -16.28 2.74 29.74
CA ALA A 192 -15.52 3.42 30.80
C ALA A 192 -14.90 4.78 30.36
N LYS A 193 -15.73 5.81 30.26
CA LYS A 193 -15.44 7.20 30.71
C LYS A 193 -14.36 8.08 30.06
N ARG A 194 -13.65 7.66 29.02
CA ARG A 194 -13.01 8.60 28.08
C ARG A 194 -12.48 7.79 26.90
N LEU A 195 -13.19 7.84 25.76
CA LEU A 195 -12.56 7.60 24.47
C LEU A 195 -11.51 8.69 24.29
N CYS A 196 -10.33 8.43 24.83
CA CYS A 196 -9.19 9.29 24.62
C CYS A 196 -8.64 8.89 23.24
N PRO A 197 -8.50 9.82 22.29
CA PRO A 197 -7.70 9.61 21.07
C PRO A 197 -6.26 9.13 21.36
N LYS A 198 -5.86 9.12 22.63
CA LYS A 198 -4.61 8.53 23.15
C LYS A 198 -4.77 7.08 23.63
N SER A 199 -5.83 6.36 23.26
CA SER A 199 -5.83 4.90 23.45
C SER A 199 -4.65 4.32 22.68
N GLU A 200 -4.11 3.21 23.18
CA GLU A 200 -3.02 2.52 22.51
C GLU A 200 -3.43 2.12 21.08
N SER A 201 -4.67 1.68 20.88
CA SER A 201 -5.22 1.33 19.57
C SER A 201 -5.28 2.51 18.59
N PHE A 202 -5.74 3.70 19.00
CA PHE A 202 -5.69 4.88 18.13
C PHE A 202 -4.26 5.34 17.85
N THR A 203 -3.38 5.24 18.85
CA THR A 203 -1.96 5.55 18.67
C THR A 203 -1.33 4.61 17.64
N LYS A 204 -1.63 3.31 17.72
CA LYS A 204 -1.20 2.28 16.76
C LYS A 204 -1.77 2.57 15.37
N PHE A 205 -3.06 2.90 15.26
CA PHE A 205 -3.68 3.28 14.00
C PHE A 205 -2.96 4.48 13.34
N ILE A 206 -2.72 5.56 14.10
CA ILE A 206 -2.11 6.78 13.57
C ILE A 206 -0.62 6.58 13.26
N LYS A 207 0.13 5.94 14.16
CA LYS A 207 1.60 5.87 14.07
C LYS A 207 2.12 4.67 13.30
N GLU A 208 1.35 3.59 13.18
CA GLU A 208 1.77 2.37 12.51
C GLU A 208 0.95 2.13 11.23
N PHE A 209 -0.38 2.11 11.34
CA PHE A 209 -1.24 1.79 10.20
C PHE A 209 -1.20 2.86 9.11
N ILE A 210 -1.41 4.15 9.43
CA ILE A 210 -1.43 5.22 8.41
C ILE A 210 -0.14 5.27 7.59
N PRO A 211 1.08 5.26 8.19
CA PRO A 211 2.31 5.18 7.42
C PRO A 211 2.42 3.88 6.61
N ALA A 212 2.03 2.74 7.18
CA ALA A 212 2.17 1.45 6.52
C ALA A 212 1.26 1.33 5.28
N ILE A 213 -0.02 1.71 5.40
CA ILE A 213 -0.95 1.71 4.26
C ILE A 213 -0.55 2.74 3.20
N SER A 214 0.01 3.89 3.60
CA SER A 214 0.52 4.89 2.64
C SER A 214 1.67 4.32 1.80
N ASN A 215 2.63 3.64 2.45
CA ASN A 215 3.74 3.01 1.75
C ASN A 215 3.28 1.86 0.85
N HIS A 216 2.25 1.14 1.27
CA HIS A 216 1.66 0.02 0.57
C HIS A 216 0.97 0.48 -0.72
N ILE A 217 0.02 1.40 -0.62
CA ILE A 217 -0.71 1.97 -1.76
C ILE A 217 0.25 2.62 -2.77
N PHE A 218 1.34 3.27 -2.30
CA PHE A 218 2.37 3.80 -3.19
C PHE A 218 3.05 2.69 -4.01
N ARG A 219 3.47 1.59 -3.36
CA ARG A 219 4.09 0.46 -4.07
C ARG A 219 3.11 -0.19 -5.03
N GLU A 220 1.85 -0.27 -4.66
CA GLU A 220 0.85 -0.87 -5.54
C GLU A 220 0.64 -0.02 -6.79
N THR A 221 0.44 1.28 -6.59
CA THR A 221 0.21 2.25 -7.65
C THR A 221 1.38 2.33 -8.63
N HIS A 222 2.63 2.34 -8.15
CA HIS A 222 3.80 2.60 -9.01
C HIS A 222 4.59 1.37 -9.43
N ILE A 223 4.34 0.21 -8.82
CA ILE A 223 5.14 -1.00 -9.05
C ILE A 223 4.24 -2.20 -9.32
N PHE A 224 3.30 -2.49 -8.42
CA PHE A 224 2.47 -3.68 -8.52
C PHE A 224 1.50 -3.61 -9.71
N TYR A 225 0.74 -2.53 -9.86
CA TYR A 225 -0.24 -2.36 -10.94
C TYR A 225 0.41 -2.30 -12.33
N PRO A 226 1.51 -1.55 -12.54
CA PRO A 226 2.24 -1.62 -13.80
C PRO A 226 2.77 -3.04 -14.07
N ALA A 227 3.28 -3.74 -13.06
CA ALA A 227 3.72 -5.12 -13.23
C ALA A 227 2.55 -6.04 -13.58
N ALA A 228 1.38 -5.88 -12.95
CA ALA A 228 0.19 -6.66 -13.23
C ALA A 228 -0.25 -6.52 -14.69
N LEU A 229 -0.22 -5.29 -15.23
CA LEU A 229 -0.48 -4.99 -16.65
C LEU A 229 0.52 -5.68 -17.60
N GLU A 230 1.78 -5.83 -17.18
CA GLU A 230 2.83 -6.49 -17.98
C GLU A 230 2.84 -8.03 -17.81
N PHE A 231 2.34 -8.57 -16.71
CA PHE A 231 2.22 -10.02 -16.47
C PHE A 231 0.97 -10.61 -17.12
N ILE A 232 -0.18 -9.93 -17.02
CA ILE A 232 -1.45 -10.39 -17.59
C ILE A 232 -1.56 -9.89 -19.03
N THR A 233 -1.04 -10.69 -19.96
CA THR A 233 -0.98 -10.35 -21.38
C THR A 233 -2.27 -10.68 -22.14
N ASP A 234 -3.08 -11.61 -21.65
CA ASP A 234 -4.36 -11.97 -22.27
C ASP A 234 -5.47 -11.00 -21.83
N LYS A 235 -5.99 -10.24 -22.79
CA LYS A 235 -7.11 -9.31 -22.58
C LYS A 235 -8.37 -10.00 -22.07
N GLY A 236 -8.57 -11.28 -22.40
CA GLY A 236 -9.69 -12.09 -21.91
C GLY A 236 -9.67 -12.25 -20.39
N GLN A 237 -8.49 -12.44 -19.80
CA GLN A 237 -8.32 -12.61 -18.35
C GLN A 237 -8.78 -11.36 -17.57
N TRP A 238 -8.57 -10.16 -18.11
CA TRP A 238 -9.06 -8.92 -17.49
C TRP A 238 -10.59 -8.82 -17.43
N ASN A 239 -11.32 -9.43 -18.36
CA ASN A 239 -12.78 -9.51 -18.27
C ASN A 239 -13.21 -10.39 -17.10
N ASP A 240 -12.48 -11.47 -16.83
CA ASP A 240 -12.78 -12.36 -15.72
C ASP A 240 -12.41 -11.72 -14.38
N VAL A 241 -11.31 -10.95 -14.32
CA VAL A 241 -11.00 -10.10 -13.15
C VAL A 241 -12.14 -9.11 -12.89
N LYS A 242 -12.63 -8.41 -13.93
CA LYS A 242 -13.73 -7.46 -13.79
C LYS A 242 -15.01 -8.11 -13.26
N LYS A 243 -15.37 -9.30 -13.78
CA LYS A 243 -16.50 -10.08 -13.26
C LYS A 243 -16.28 -10.49 -11.80
N GLY A 244 -15.08 -10.99 -11.49
CA GLY A 244 -14.71 -11.40 -10.14
C GLY A 244 -14.85 -10.27 -9.12
N PHE A 245 -14.39 -9.06 -9.46
CA PHE A 245 -14.59 -7.87 -8.62
C PHE A 245 -16.07 -7.59 -8.33
N GLY A 246 -16.95 -7.77 -9.32
CA GLY A 246 -18.40 -7.59 -9.15
C GLY A 246 -19.07 -8.62 -8.24
N LEU A 247 -18.39 -9.73 -7.91
CA LEU A 247 -18.89 -10.76 -7.00
C LEU A 247 -18.41 -10.58 -5.55
N ILE A 248 -17.46 -9.66 -5.31
CA ILE A 248 -16.93 -9.40 -3.97
C ILE A 248 -17.96 -8.66 -3.13
N GLN A 249 -18.20 -9.16 -1.92
CA GLN A 249 -19.09 -8.56 -0.92
C GLN A 249 -18.46 -8.65 0.47
N ILE A 250 -18.76 -7.67 1.33
CA ILE A 250 -18.53 -7.81 2.77
C ILE A 250 -19.68 -8.64 3.34
N LYS A 251 -19.35 -9.67 4.12
CA LYS A 251 -20.33 -10.50 4.84
C LYS A 251 -20.67 -9.86 6.17
#